data_AF-A0A1J5PQ39-F1
#
_entry.id   AF-A0A1J5PQ39-F1
#
_cell.length_a   1.000
_cell.length_b   1.000
_cell.length_c   1.000
_cell.angle_alpha   90.00
_cell.angle_beta   90.00
_cell.angle_gamma   90.00
#
_symmetry.space_group_name_H-M   'P 1'
#
loop_
_entity.id
_entity.type
_entity.pdbx_description
1 polymer ?
#
loop_
_entity_poly.entity_id
_entity_poly.type
_entity_poly.pdbx_seq_one_letter_code
_entity_poly.pdbx_strand_id
1 'polypeptide(L)'
;MDLHNLFHFLRLRADPHAQYEIRVYAEAIAACVRDWLPIAYAAFEDYRMGGATLSATAIDCVRRMLKGEQVTQETSGMSKGEWREFMGVIG
;
A
#
# COMPACT_ATOMS: atom_id res chain seq x y z
N MET A 1 -10.98 15.41 -15.43
CA MET A 1 -10.58 14.40 -14.43
C MET A 1 -11.50 14.58 -13.23
N ASP A 2 -12.16 13.53 -12.77
CA ASP A 2 -12.93 13.56 -11.52
C ASP A 2 -12.07 13.23 -10.29
N LEU A 3 -12.62 13.40 -9.09
CA LEU A 3 -11.91 13.18 -7.83
C LEU A 3 -11.44 11.73 -7.65
N HIS A 4 -12.22 10.74 -8.09
CA HIS A 4 -11.87 9.33 -7.97
C HIS A 4 -10.63 9.00 -8.82
N ASN A 5 -10.61 9.46 -10.06
CA ASN A 5 -9.49 9.31 -10.98
C ASN A 5 -8.27 10.12 -10.54
N LEU A 6 -8.49 11.27 -9.90
CA LEU A 6 -7.42 12.06 -9.28
C LEU A 6 -6.76 11.30 -8.12
N PHE A 7 -7.55 10.68 -7.22
CA PHE A 7 -6.99 9.84 -6.15
C PHE A 7 -6.25 8.62 -6.69
N HIS A 8 -6.72 8.02 -7.79
CA HIS A 8 -5.97 6.96 -8.46
C HIS A 8 -4.62 7.46 -9.00
N PHE A 9 -4.59 8.64 -9.63
CA PHE A 9 -3.36 9.28 -10.09
C PHE A 9 -2.39 9.55 -8.92
N LEU A 10 -2.87 10.17 -7.84
CA LEU A 10 -2.07 10.49 -6.67
C LEU A 10 -1.45 9.24 -6.05
N ARG A 11 -2.21 8.14 -5.94
CA ARG A 11 -1.68 6.86 -5.46
C ARG A 11 -0.46 6.39 -6.27
N LEU A 12 -0.53 6.46 -7.60
CA LEU A 12 0.56 5.96 -8.46
C LEU A 12 1.75 6.90 -8.53
N ARG A 13 1.52 8.21 -8.36
CA ARG A 13 2.54 9.23 -8.58
C ARG A 13 3.18 9.77 -7.31
N ALA A 14 2.56 9.58 -6.15
CA ALA A 14 3.19 9.82 -4.85
C ALA A 14 4.04 8.64 -4.36
N ASP A 15 3.98 7.49 -5.03
CA ASP A 15 4.75 6.29 -4.68
C ASP A 15 6.28 6.52 -4.79
N PRO A 16 7.10 6.04 -3.83
CA PRO A 16 8.56 6.21 -3.87
C PRO A 16 9.24 5.68 -5.14
N HIS A 17 8.66 4.68 -5.80
CA HIS A 17 9.15 4.12 -7.05
C HIS A 17 8.83 4.98 -8.28
N ALA A 18 7.95 5.97 -8.15
CA ALA A 18 7.71 6.94 -9.21
C ALA A 18 8.88 7.92 -9.37
N GLN A 19 9.03 8.47 -10.57
CA GLN A 19 10.08 9.45 -10.87
C GLN A 19 9.95 10.68 -9.95
N TYR A 20 11.08 11.22 -9.48
CA TYR A 20 11.09 12.29 -8.48
C TYR A 20 10.27 13.51 -8.91
N GLU A 21 10.41 13.96 -10.16
CA GLU A 21 9.74 15.16 -10.65
C GLU A 21 8.22 15.02 -10.56
N ILE A 22 7.65 13.87 -10.93
CA ILE A 22 6.18 13.68 -10.89
C ILE A 22 5.66 13.53 -9.45
N ARG A 23 6.49 13.03 -8.53
CA ARG A 23 6.13 12.98 -7.11
C ARG A 23 5.95 14.36 -6.50
N VAL A 24 6.85 15.30 -6.80
CA VAL A 24 6.74 16.69 -6.31
C VAL A 24 5.41 17.33 -6.76
N TYR A 25 4.99 17.09 -8.00
CA TYR A 25 3.68 17.54 -8.47
C TYR A 25 2.53 16.83 -7.74
N ALA A 26 2.62 15.51 -7.55
CA ALA A 26 1.60 14.75 -6.84
C ALA A 26 1.45 15.22 -5.38
N GLU A 27 2.55 15.53 -4.69
CA GLU A 27 2.57 16.07 -3.32
C GLU A 27 1.88 17.43 -3.26
N ALA A 28 2.19 18.35 -4.19
CA ALA A 28 1.54 19.67 -4.25
C ALA A 28 0.03 19.56 -4.52
N ILE A 29 -0.38 18.67 -5.43
CA ILE A 29 -1.79 18.41 -5.73
C ILE A 29 -2.48 17.80 -4.52
N ALA A 30 -1.83 16.85 -3.83
CA ALA A 30 -2.37 16.23 -2.63
C ALA A 30 -2.61 17.25 -1.50
N ALA A 31 -1.70 18.21 -1.32
CA ALA A 31 -1.90 19.32 -0.38
C ALA A 31 -3.13 20.16 -0.75
N CYS A 32 -3.30 20.51 -2.02
CA CYS A 32 -4.48 21.26 -2.48
C CYS A 32 -5.78 20.48 -2.22
N VAL A 33 -5.80 19.16 -2.50
CA VAL A 33 -6.98 18.32 -2.27
C VAL A 33 -7.29 18.19 -0.78
N ARG A 34 -6.27 18.10 0.07
CA ARG A 34 -6.41 18.06 1.53
C ARG A 34 -7.09 19.33 2.06
N ASP A 35 -6.67 20.49 1.58
CA ASP A 35 -7.22 21.78 2.02
C ASP A 35 -8.67 21.97 1.56
N TRP A 36 -9.01 21.54 0.34
CA TRP A 36 -10.35 21.74 -0.23
C TRP A 36 -11.35 20.65 0.13
N LEU A 37 -10.90 19.39 0.25
CA LEU A 37 -11.75 18.21 0.41
C LEU A 37 -11.23 17.31 1.56
N PRO A 38 -11.13 17.83 2.80
CA PRO A 38 -10.43 17.17 3.90
C PRO A 38 -11.02 15.80 4.26
N ILE A 39 -12.35 15.64 4.22
CA ILE A 39 -13.01 14.37 4.55
C ILE A 39 -12.68 13.30 3.50
N ALA A 40 -12.73 13.66 2.21
CA ALA A 40 -12.41 12.73 1.13
C ALA A 40 -10.91 12.39 1.11
N TYR A 41 -10.06 13.38 1.40
CA TYR A 41 -8.61 13.17 1.49
C TYR A 41 -8.23 12.27 2.67
N ALA A 42 -8.81 12.46 3.85
CA ALA A 42 -8.59 11.58 5.00
C ALA A 42 -8.98 10.12 4.68
N ALA A 43 -10.14 9.91 4.04
CA ALA A 43 -10.53 8.57 3.58
C ALA A 43 -9.57 8.01 2.51
N PHE A 44 -9.01 8.85 1.64
CA PHE A 44 -8.00 8.41 0.68
C PHE A 44 -6.69 7.99 1.36
N GLU A 45 -6.23 8.77 2.35
CA GLU A 45 -4.99 8.53 3.10
C GLU A 45 -5.06 7.21 3.88
N ASP A 46 -6.15 7.01 4.65
CA ASP A 46 -6.37 5.80 5.46
C ASP A 46 -6.41 4.51 4.63
N TYR A 47 -7.07 4.53 3.46
CA TYR A 47 -7.33 3.31 2.69
C TYR A 47 -6.29 3.01 1.60
N ARG A 48 -5.42 3.96 1.23
CA ARG A 48 -4.50 3.77 0.08
C ARG A 48 -3.04 4.12 0.34
N MET A 49 -2.72 4.89 1.38
CA MET A 49 -1.31 5.19 1.72
C MET A 49 -0.78 4.33 2.89
N GLY A 50 -1.65 3.78 3.74
CA GLY A 50 -1.26 2.89 4.86
C GLY A 50 -1.56 1.40 4.67
N GLY A 51 -2.20 1.01 3.55
CA GLY A 51 -2.64 -0.38 3.32
C GLY A 51 -1.71 -1.17 2.41
N ALA A 52 -1.42 -2.42 2.77
CA ALA A 52 -0.73 -3.37 1.90
C ALA A 52 -1.70 -4.39 1.30
N THR A 53 -1.46 -4.81 0.06
CA THR A 53 -2.22 -5.90 -0.57
C THR A 53 -1.50 -7.21 -0.35
N LEU A 54 -2.17 -8.17 0.30
CA LEU A 54 -1.65 -9.50 0.55
C LEU A 54 -2.31 -10.51 -0.38
N SER A 55 -1.51 -11.43 -0.93
CA SER A 55 -2.04 -12.56 -1.70
C SER A 55 -2.85 -13.50 -0.80
N ALA A 56 -3.65 -14.39 -1.38
CA ALA A 56 -4.41 -15.38 -0.61
C ALA A 56 -3.50 -16.25 0.27
N THR A 57 -2.34 -16.66 -0.26
CA THR A 57 -1.32 -17.41 0.46
C THR A 57 -0.72 -16.60 1.61
N ALA A 58 -0.44 -15.31 1.38
CA ALA A 58 0.05 -14.41 2.44
C ALA A 58 -0.95 -14.30 3.59
N ILE A 59 -2.25 -14.17 3.28
CA ILE A 59 -3.31 -14.11 4.29
C ILE A 59 -3.38 -15.42 5.10
N ASP A 60 -3.22 -16.58 4.47
CA ASP A 60 -3.17 -17.86 5.19
C ASP A 60 -1.98 -17.93 6.16
N CYS A 61 -0.80 -17.54 5.69
CA CYS A 61 0.40 -17.43 6.54
C CYS A 61 0.16 -16.51 7.74
N VAL A 62 -0.43 -15.32 7.54
CA VAL A 62 -0.78 -14.40 8.65
C VAL A 62 -1.71 -15.07 9.65
N ARG A 63 -2.75 -15.78 9.19
CA ARG A 63 -3.69 -16.49 10.07
C ARG A 63 -3.00 -17.56 10.90
N ARG A 64 -2.04 -18.29 10.32
CA ARG A 64 -1.24 -19.32 11.01
C ARG A 64 -0.29 -18.69 12.04
N MET A 65 0.38 -17.60 11.67
CA MET A 65 1.25 -16.85 12.57
C MET A 65 0.47 -16.27 13.77
N LEU A 66 -0.73 -15.73 13.54
CA LEU A 66 -1.60 -15.23 14.62
C LEU A 66 -2.08 -16.34 15.58
N LYS A 67 -2.12 -17.60 15.12
CA LYS A 67 -2.39 -18.77 15.97
C LYS A 67 -1.14 -19.25 16.73
N GLY A 68 0.02 -18.60 16.55
CA GLY A 68 1.28 -18.96 17.19
C GLY A 68 2.10 -20.00 16.43
N GLU A 69 1.73 -20.35 15.19
CA GLU A 69 2.54 -21.24 14.37
C GLU A 69 3.79 -20.52 13.85
N GLN A 70 4.95 -21.19 13.88
CA GLN A 70 6.11 -20.72 13.14
C GLN A 70 5.94 -21.02 11.66
N VAL A 71 5.73 -19.96 10.87
CA VAL A 71 5.72 -20.04 9.41
C VAL A 71 7.09 -19.64 8.89
N THR A 72 7.67 -20.51 8.08
CA THR A 72 8.97 -20.31 7.40
C THR A 72 8.75 -20.14 5.90
N GLN A 73 9.75 -19.64 5.18
CA GLN A 73 9.66 -19.53 3.72
C GLN A 73 9.31 -20.87 3.06
N GLU A 74 9.88 -21.97 3.54
CA GLU A 74 9.64 -23.32 3.02
C GLU A 74 8.21 -23.81 3.27
N THR A 75 7.61 -23.41 4.38
CA THR A 75 6.25 -23.83 4.80
C THR A 75 5.15 -22.84 4.44
N SER A 76 5.53 -21.73 3.80
CA SER A 76 4.63 -20.65 3.38
C SER A 76 3.94 -20.94 2.04
N GLY A 77 4.51 -21.79 1.20
CA GLY A 77 4.06 -21.97 -0.19
C GLY A 77 4.39 -20.79 -1.12
N MET A 78 5.14 -19.79 -0.65
CA MET A 78 5.57 -18.62 -1.42
C MET A 78 6.96 -18.85 -2.03
N SER A 79 7.19 -18.24 -3.20
CA SER A 79 8.55 -18.12 -3.73
C SER A 79 9.44 -17.27 -2.81
N LYS A 80 10.77 -17.34 -3.00
CA LYS A 80 11.72 -16.54 -2.21
C LYS A 80 11.51 -15.03 -2.35
N GLY A 81 11.04 -14.58 -3.52
CA GLY A 81 10.74 -13.16 -3.78
C GLY A 81 9.50 -12.72 -3.04
N GLU A 82 8.39 -13.45 -3.23
CA GLU A 82 7.12 -13.18 -2.55
C GLU A 82 7.25 -13.25 -1.03
N TRP A 83 8.03 -14.19 -0.50
CA TRP A 83 8.29 -14.25 0.95
C TRP A 83 9.01 -13.01 1.47
N ARG A 84 9.95 -12.46 0.70
CA ARG A 84 10.67 -11.23 1.08
C ARG A 84 9.74 -10.03 1.08
N GLU A 85 8.91 -9.89 0.05
CA GLU A 85 7.89 -8.84 -0.02
C GLU A 85 6.88 -8.96 1.10
N PHE A 86 6.40 -10.18 1.38
CA PHE A 86 5.50 -10.47 2.47
C PHE A 86 6.08 -10.06 3.83
N MET A 87 7.29 -10.52 4.15
CA MET A 87 7.95 -10.17 5.41
C MET A 87 8.16 -8.65 5.52
N GLY A 88 8.57 -7.98 4.44
CA GLY A 88 8.74 -6.52 4.44
C GLY A 88 7.44 -5.72 4.60
N VAL A 89 6.27 -6.35 4.42
CA VAL A 89 4.97 -5.75 4.70
C VAL A 89 4.55 -5.95 6.16
N ILE A 90 4.84 -7.12 6.75
CA ILE A 90 4.35 -7.47 8.10
C ILE A 90 5.36 -7.21 9.23
N GLY A 91 6.62 -6.89 8.92
CA GLY A 91 7.69 -6.69 9.90
C GLY A 91 8.87 -5.88 9.39
#